data_AF-A0A9R0AWS2-F1
#
_entry.id   AF-A0A9R0AWS2-F1
#
_cell.length_a   1.000
_cell.length_b   1.000
_cell.length_c   1.000
_cell.angle_alpha   90.00
_cell.angle_beta   90.00
_cell.angle_gamma   90.00
#
_symmetry.space_group_name_H-M   'P 1'
#
loop_
_entity.id
_entity.type
_entity.pdbx_description
1 polymer ?
#
loop_
_entity_poly.entity_id
_entity_poly.type
_entity_poly.pdbx_seq_one_letter_code
_entity_poly.pdbx_strand_id
1 'polypeptide(L)'
;MTRNWNLQNSLWDHKGIWEAACKLEPSLQHARIVEDLDWSQALHAAKLVLDRETIRSGPTSFEVIHNYGHGGFGLTIHRGCAEEAWGSCLFGQILEQKGLLAHSKSRL
;
A
#
# COMPACT_ATOMS: atom_id res chain seq x y z
N MET A 1 -11.69 -10.19 14.60
CA MET A 1 -12.49 -9.13 13.96
C MET A 1 -12.88 -9.59 12.57
N THR A 2 -14.17 -9.67 12.28
CA THR A 2 -14.73 -10.02 10.97
C THR A 2 -14.52 -8.87 9.98
N ARG A 3 -14.21 -9.17 8.72
CA ARG A 3 -13.98 -8.15 7.68
C ARG A 3 -15.29 -7.46 7.33
N ASN A 4 -15.31 -6.13 7.37
CA ASN A 4 -16.41 -5.31 6.88
C ASN A 4 -16.06 -4.80 5.47
N TRP A 5 -16.88 -5.16 4.49
CA TRP A 5 -16.74 -4.74 3.08
C TRP A 5 -17.81 -3.73 2.67
N ASN A 6 -18.56 -3.20 3.63
CA ASN A 6 -19.48 -2.12 3.36
C ASN A 6 -18.69 -0.86 3.00
N LEU A 7 -19.19 -0.14 1.99
CA LEU A 7 -18.64 1.13 1.52
C LEU A 7 -19.53 2.30 1.93
N GLN A 8 -20.69 2.01 2.54
CA GLN A 8 -21.58 3.02 3.08
C GLN A 8 -21.14 3.42 4.48
N ASN A 9 -21.12 4.72 4.73
CA ASN A 9 -20.82 5.26 6.03
C ASN A 9 -21.82 4.74 7.07
N SER A 10 -21.26 4.31 8.20
CA SER A 10 -22.04 3.86 9.35
C SER A 10 -22.32 5.05 10.27
N LEU A 11 -23.61 5.35 10.49
CA LEU A 11 -24.02 6.38 11.44
C LEU A 11 -23.50 6.11 12.86
N TRP A 12 -23.33 4.83 13.21
CA TRP A 12 -22.78 4.41 14.49
C TRP A 12 -21.29 4.73 14.60
N ASP A 13 -20.52 4.45 13.54
CA ASP A 13 -19.09 4.74 13.51
C ASP A 13 -18.83 6.25 13.46
N HIS A 14 -19.59 6.99 12.65
CA HIS A 14 -19.55 8.45 12.61
C HIS A 14 -19.76 9.04 14.01
N LYS A 15 -20.85 8.65 14.70
CA LYS A 15 -21.16 9.15 16.04
C LYS A 15 -20.07 8.77 17.04
N GLY A 16 -19.62 7.51 17.03
CA GLY A 16 -18.59 7.03 17.95
C GLY A 16 -17.25 7.75 17.78
N ILE A 17 -16.81 7.95 16.53
CA ILE A 17 -15.57 8.67 16.21
C ILE A 17 -15.69 10.13 16.66
N TRP A 18 -16.81 10.80 16.34
CA TRP A 18 -17.04 12.20 16.71
C TRP A 18 -17.02 12.41 18.23
N GLU A 19 -17.77 11.60 18.98
CA GLU A 19 -17.83 11.70 20.44
C GLU A 19 -16.47 11.43 21.09
N ALA A 20 -15.73 10.43 20.61
CA ALA A 20 -14.39 10.12 21.10
C ALA A 20 -13.39 11.24 20.78
N ALA A 21 -13.43 11.79 19.56
CA ALA A 21 -12.56 12.88 19.14
C ALA A 21 -12.84 14.17 19.92
N CYS A 22 -14.12 14.54 20.12
CA CYS A 22 -14.50 15.70 20.93
C CYS A 22 -14.14 15.52 22.42
N LYS A 23 -14.14 14.28 22.93
CA LYS A 23 -13.67 14.01 24.28
C LYS A 23 -12.15 14.18 24.41
N LEU A 24 -11.40 13.81 23.37
CA LEU A 24 -9.95 13.96 23.32
C LEU A 24 -9.53 15.42 23.11
N GLU A 25 -10.21 16.13 22.22
CA GLU A 25 -9.98 17.53 21.89
C GLU A 25 -11.32 18.30 21.88
N PRO A 26 -11.70 18.93 23.02
CA PRO A 26 -13.01 19.58 23.18
C PRO A 26 -13.31 20.71 22.19
N SER A 27 -12.29 21.39 21.66
CA SER A 27 -12.52 22.48 20.69
C SER A 27 -13.18 22.00 19.39
N LEU A 28 -13.09 20.70 19.07
CA LEU A 28 -13.75 20.10 17.91
C LEU A 28 -15.28 20.19 17.96
N GLN A 29 -15.90 20.38 19.13
CA GLN A 29 -17.36 20.58 19.25
C GLN A 29 -17.89 21.77 18.43
N HIS A 30 -17.01 22.72 18.12
CA HIS A 30 -17.35 23.91 17.33
C HIS A 30 -16.86 23.81 15.87
N ALA A 31 -16.23 22.71 15.48
CA ALA A 31 -15.76 22.51 14.12
C ALA A 31 -16.93 22.21 13.16
N ARG A 32 -16.83 22.73 11.94
CA ARG A 32 -17.76 22.39 10.86
C ARG A 32 -17.32 21.07 10.22
N ILE A 33 -18.18 20.05 10.26
CA ILE A 33 -17.98 18.81 9.51
C ILE A 33 -18.00 19.14 8.02
N VAL A 34 -16.93 18.78 7.30
CA VAL A 34 -16.80 19.02 5.86
C VAL A 34 -17.39 17.86 5.07
N GLU A 35 -17.02 16.63 5.42
CA GLU A 35 -17.45 15.41 4.75
C GLU A 35 -17.24 14.20 5.68
N ASP A 36 -17.96 13.11 5.42
CA ASP A 36 -17.79 11.81 6.07
C ASP A 36 -17.45 10.78 4.99
N LEU A 37 -16.34 10.06 5.13
CA LEU A 37 -15.78 9.19 4.10
C LEU A 37 -15.33 7.86 4.70
N ASP A 38 -15.81 6.76 4.11
CA ASP A 38 -15.30 5.41 4.37
C ASP A 38 -14.34 4.97 3.25
N TRP A 39 -13.19 4.42 3.65
CA TRP A 39 -12.20 3.84 2.72
C TRP A 39 -11.81 2.41 3.14
N SER A 40 -12.82 1.57 3.36
CA SER A 40 -12.67 0.18 3.81
C SER A 40 -11.87 -0.72 2.86
N GLN A 41 -11.63 -0.36 1.60
CA GLN A 41 -10.95 -1.28 0.67
C GLN A 41 -9.43 -1.35 0.84
N ALA A 42 -8.76 -0.29 1.33
CA ALA A 42 -7.28 -0.23 1.32
C ALA A 42 -6.59 -0.70 2.62
N LEU A 43 -7.31 -0.74 3.74
CA LEU A 43 -6.71 -0.94 5.07
C LEU A 43 -6.63 -2.42 5.51
N HIS A 44 -7.36 -3.32 4.83
CA HIS A 44 -7.63 -4.66 5.37
C HIS A 44 -6.65 -5.75 4.96
N ALA A 45 -5.83 -5.53 3.93
CA ALA A 45 -4.71 -6.42 3.62
C ALA A 45 -3.49 -5.94 4.42
N ALA A 46 -3.34 -6.42 5.66
CA ALA A 46 -2.19 -6.12 6.52
C ALA A 46 -1.09 -7.18 6.42
N LYS A 47 -0.94 -7.81 5.25
CA LYS A 47 0.22 -8.67 4.96
C LYS A 47 0.98 -7.99 3.84
N LEU A 48 2.08 -7.33 4.19
CA LEU A 48 3.01 -6.78 3.22
C LEU A 48 3.48 -7.92 2.31
N VAL A 49 3.15 -7.81 1.03
CA VAL A 49 3.65 -8.70 -0.01
C VAL A 49 4.55 -7.84 -0.89
N LEU A 50 5.84 -8.13 -0.82
CA LEU A 50 6.89 -7.52 -1.62
C LEU A 50 7.80 -8.63 -2.11
N ASP A 51 7.49 -9.17 -3.28
CA ASP A 51 8.10 -10.41 -3.77
C ASP A 51 8.08 -10.49 -5.30
N ARG A 52 8.92 -11.34 -5.87
CA ARG A 52 8.98 -11.62 -7.31
C ARG A 52 8.38 -13.00 -7.60
N GLU A 53 7.59 -13.06 -8.66
CA GLU A 53 7.04 -14.30 -9.20
C GLU A 53 7.29 -14.39 -10.71
N THR A 54 7.83 -15.52 -11.18
CA THR A 54 7.89 -15.83 -12.61
C THR A 54 6.67 -16.65 -13.01
N ILE A 55 5.77 -16.06 -13.79
CA ILE A 55 4.56 -16.72 -14.27
C ILE A 55 4.79 -17.25 -15.68
N ARG A 56 4.38 -18.51 -15.93
CA ARG A 56 4.38 -19.11 -17.26
C ARG A 56 2.95 -19.11 -17.82
N SER A 57 2.78 -18.62 -19.04
CA SER A 57 1.52 -18.63 -19.76
C SER A 57 1.75 -19.13 -21.18
N GLY A 58 1.48 -20.42 -21.41
CA GLY A 58 1.78 -21.07 -22.69
C GLY A 58 3.30 -21.04 -22.98
N PRO A 59 3.73 -20.59 -24.17
CA PRO A 59 5.15 -20.55 -24.53
C PRO A 59 5.90 -19.35 -23.93
N THR A 60 5.21 -18.40 -23.31
CA THR A 60 5.82 -17.19 -22.75
C THR A 60 5.95 -17.27 -21.23
N SER A 61 6.97 -16.59 -20.71
CA SER A 61 7.13 -16.34 -19.29
C SER A 61 7.31 -14.85 -19.05
N PHE A 62 6.77 -14.36 -17.94
CA PHE A 62 6.88 -12.98 -17.52
C PHE A 62 7.13 -12.90 -16.01
N GLU A 63 7.79 -11.82 -15.59
CA GLU A 63 8.07 -11.55 -14.18
C GLU A 63 7.01 -10.61 -13.63
N VAL A 64 6.51 -10.91 -12.44
CA VAL A 64 5.60 -10.06 -11.66
C VAL A 64 6.33 -9.68 -10.38
N ILE A 65 6.37 -8.38 -10.07
CA ILE A 65 6.79 -7.88 -8.77
C ILE A 65 5.52 -7.49 -8.01
N HIS A 66 5.20 -8.25 -6.98
CA HIS A 66 4.08 -7.98 -6.09
C HIS A 66 4.50 -6.87 -5.13
N ASN A 67 3.69 -5.82 -5.01
CA ASN A 67 3.91 -4.73 -4.06
C ASN A 67 2.55 -4.24 -3.56
N TYR A 68 1.97 -4.96 -2.61
CA TYR A 68 0.65 -4.67 -2.05
C TYR A 68 0.54 -5.11 -0.58
N GLY A 69 -0.61 -4.85 0.03
CA GLY A 69 -0.89 -5.30 1.39
C GLY A 69 -0.24 -4.44 2.48
N HIS A 70 -0.15 -3.13 2.23
CA HIS A 70 0.43 -2.17 3.16
C HIS A 70 -0.51 -1.73 4.29
N GLY A 71 -1.76 -2.19 4.31
CA GLY A 71 -2.78 -1.79 5.28
C GLY A 71 -2.81 -0.27 5.55
N GLY A 72 -2.95 0.10 6.82
CA GLY A 72 -2.98 1.49 7.29
C GLY A 72 -1.63 2.21 7.36
N PHE A 73 -0.54 1.60 6.93
CA PHE A 73 0.80 2.17 7.00
C PHE A 73 1.43 2.36 5.62
N GLY A 74 0.66 2.22 4.54
CA GLY A 74 1.13 2.40 3.16
C GLY A 74 1.87 3.72 2.94
N LEU A 75 1.30 4.83 3.40
CA LEU A 75 1.98 6.14 3.29
C LEU A 75 3.30 6.19 4.08
N THR A 76 3.38 5.53 5.23
CA THR A 76 4.60 5.51 6.04
C THR A 76 5.74 4.75 5.36
N ILE A 77 5.45 3.64 4.67
CA ILE A 77 6.49 2.74 4.12
C ILE A 77 6.65 2.79 2.59
N HIS A 78 5.81 3.53 1.86
CA HIS A 78 5.73 3.46 0.39
C HIS A 78 7.09 3.64 -0.30
N ARG A 79 7.92 4.57 0.19
CA ARG A 79 9.23 4.85 -0.40
C ARG A 79 10.19 3.66 -0.29
N GLY A 80 10.26 3.05 0.89
CA GLY A 80 11.10 1.86 1.10
C GLY A 80 10.61 0.68 0.25
N CYS A 81 9.30 0.46 0.16
CA CYS A 81 8.74 -0.58 -0.70
C CYS A 81 9.03 -0.33 -2.19
N ALA A 82 8.97 0.93 -2.64
CA ALA A 82 9.31 1.29 -4.01
C ALA A 82 10.81 1.07 -4.32
N GLU A 83 11.70 1.41 -3.38
CA GLU A 83 13.14 1.21 -3.53
C GLU A 83 13.50 -0.28 -3.64
N GLU A 84 12.87 -1.13 -2.82
CA GLU A 84 13.05 -2.58 -2.86
C GLU A 84 12.48 -3.20 -4.15
N ALA A 85 11.32 -2.74 -4.62
CA ALA A 85 10.71 -3.22 -5.86
C ALA A 85 11.50 -2.80 -7.13
N TRP A 86 11.85 -1.52 -7.23
CA TRP A 86 12.40 -0.92 -8.46
C TRP A 86 13.93 -0.89 -8.51
N GLY A 87 14.59 -0.78 -7.36
CA GLY A 87 16.04 -0.58 -7.29
C GLY A 87 16.85 -1.84 -7.63
N SER A 88 18.05 -1.92 -7.07
CA SER A 88 18.98 -3.04 -7.29
C SER A 88 18.50 -4.38 -6.71
N CYS A 89 17.40 -4.41 -5.94
CA CYS A 89 16.88 -5.65 -5.39
C CYS A 89 16.05 -6.42 -6.43
N LEU A 90 14.73 -6.28 -6.47
CA LEU A 90 13.92 -7.21 -7.28
C LEU A 90 14.05 -6.95 -8.79
N PHE A 91 13.84 -5.72 -9.24
CA PHE A 91 13.95 -5.39 -10.66
C PHE A 91 15.40 -5.44 -11.17
N GLY A 92 16.37 -4.95 -10.38
CA GLY A 92 17.79 -5.08 -10.67
C GLY A 92 18.21 -6.54 -10.90
N GLN A 93 17.85 -7.45 -9.99
CA GLN A 93 18.13 -8.88 -10.13
C GLN A 93 17.49 -9.50 -11.39
N ILE A 94 16.28 -9.07 -11.77
CA ILE A 94 15.63 -9.51 -13.02
C ILE A 94 16.47 -9.09 -14.23
N LEU A 95 16.91 -7.83 -14.28
CA LEU A 95 17.72 -7.33 -15.40
C LEU A 95 19.07 -8.04 -15.47
N GLU A 96 19.70 -8.30 -14.32
CA GLU A 96 20.98 -9.04 -14.21
C GLU A 96 20.83 -10.46 -14.76
N GLN A 97 19.81 -11.20 -14.32
CA GLN A 97 19.54 -12.56 -14.78
C GLN A 97 19.19 -12.63 -16.27
N LYS A 98 18.56 -11.58 -16.82
CA LYS A 98 18.25 -11.49 -18.26
C LYS A 98 19.43 -10.94 -19.08
N GLY A 99 20.56 -10.61 -18.46
CA GLY A 99 21.73 -10.05 -19.14
C GLY A 99 21.48 -8.64 -19.71
N LEU A 100 20.49 -7.92 -19.17
CA LEU A 100 20.07 -6.59 -19.63
C LEU A 100 20.76 -5.45 -18.87
N LEU A 101 21.45 -5.75 -17.76
CA LEU A 101 22.33 -4.78 -17.11
C LEU A 101 23.61 -4.64 -17.93
N ALA A 102 23.65 -3.60 -18.77
CA ALA A 102 24.89 -3.15 -19.37
C ALA A 102 25.88 -2.82 -18.24
N HIS A 103 27.08 -3.40 -18.27
CA HIS A 103 28.18 -2.91 -17.46
C HIS A 103 28.41 -1.45 -17.84
N SER A 104 27.84 -0.52 -17.06
CA SER A 104 28.19 0.88 -17.15
C SER A 104 29.66 0.97 -16.75
N LYS A 105 30.54 1.00 -17.75
CA LYS A 105 31.91 1.47 -17.53
C LYS A 105 31.78 2.89 -16.98
N SER A 106 32.10 3.02 -15.70
CA SER A 106 32.46 4.28 -15.05
C SER A 106 33.14 5.20 -16.06
N ARG A 107 32.49 6.33 -16.37
CA ARG A 107 33.19 7.51 -16.85
C ARG A 107 33.49 8.36 -15.63
N LEU A 108 34.79 8.56 -15.43
CA LEU A 108 35.45 9.56 -14.60
C LEU A 108 34.76 10.93 -14.71
#